data_AF-A0A1Y5EMA6-F1
#
_entry.id   AF-A0A1Y5EMA6-F1
#
_cell.length_a   1.000
_cell.length_b   1.000
_cell.length_c   1.000
_cell.angle_alpha   90.00
_cell.angle_beta   90.00
_cell.angle_gamma   90.00
#
_symmetry.space_group_name_H-M   'P 1'
#
loop_
_entity.id
_entity.type
_entity.pdbx_description
1 polymer ?
#
loop_
_entity_poly.entity_id
_entity_poly.type
_entity_poly.pdbx_seq_one_letter_code
_entity_poly.pdbx_strand_id
1 'polypeptide(L)'
;MLLNKPVPLYPPYVDLCDFDFDDYPELDKIFSSNEPWWLEQFNWGKIFLTYIGRNKSAHTYERFRNDVERFLLWSFIEKKKPIDQLRKSDLLEYADFCWQPPVDWIGTSNQERFKITNGYSAANELWFPYKIQAPKSLKADYVIDKKKYRPSQQTLSSMFTAIIVFYNYLMAEDFCIGNPAQIAKKDCRHFIIDSQVKEIKRLTASQWQYVLDTAVAMADENSMFERNLFVIAALKTLFLRISELSERPNWSPTMGHFWQDDDENWWLKVFGKSRKLRDITVPIDFLPFLERYRASRGLLGLPSSNENSILVEKVRGQGGMTSRHLRRLVQSVFDQAHENMRRSEGENKALKLKEASAHWLRHTGASMEIERGRPLKDISEDLGHASMATTDTVYVQSENKKRAESGKRRKVD
;
A
#
# COMPACT_ATOMS: atom_id res chain seq x y z
N MET A 1 34.22 2.57 -17.31
CA MET A 1 33.09 2.33 -18.24
C MET A 1 32.03 3.35 -17.86
N LEU A 2 31.70 4.30 -18.73
CA LEU A 2 30.66 5.29 -18.42
C LEU A 2 29.33 4.56 -18.31
N LEU A 3 28.75 4.56 -17.10
CA LEU A 3 27.45 3.96 -16.84
C LEU A 3 26.38 4.80 -17.57
N ASN A 4 25.95 4.33 -18.74
CA ASN A 4 24.96 5.05 -19.57
C ASN A 4 23.53 4.58 -19.34
N LYS A 5 23.32 3.59 -18.47
CA LYS A 5 22.00 3.01 -18.15
C LYS A 5 21.86 2.83 -16.64
N PRO A 6 20.65 2.97 -16.10
CA PRO A 6 20.43 2.78 -14.68
C PRO A 6 20.67 1.32 -14.29
N VAL A 7 21.41 1.12 -13.19
CA VAL A 7 21.64 -0.18 -12.55
C VAL A 7 21.22 -0.08 -11.09
N PRO A 8 20.71 -1.15 -10.49
CA PRO A 8 20.33 -1.16 -9.07
C PRO A 8 21.56 -0.90 -8.20
N LEU A 9 21.40 -0.13 -7.12
CA LEU A 9 22.50 0.21 -6.21
C LEU A 9 22.36 -0.49 -4.87
N TYR A 10 21.15 -0.55 -4.30
CA TYR A 10 20.94 -0.99 -2.92
C TYR A 10 20.12 -2.28 -2.83
N PRO A 11 20.64 -3.34 -2.19
CA PRO A 11 19.89 -4.58 -1.99
C PRO A 11 18.82 -4.42 -0.90
N PRO A 12 18.00 -5.45 -0.60
CA PRO A 12 17.07 -5.47 0.55
C PRO A 12 17.75 -5.09 1.87
N TYR A 13 16.97 -4.65 2.86
CA TYR A 13 17.54 -4.17 4.14
C TYR A 13 18.43 -5.21 4.82
N VAL A 14 18.02 -6.49 4.80
CA VAL A 14 18.79 -7.59 5.39
C VAL A 14 20.17 -7.66 4.74
N ASP A 15 20.19 -7.74 3.41
CA ASP A 15 21.43 -7.81 2.63
C ASP A 15 22.24 -6.49 2.67
N LEU A 16 21.59 -5.35 2.90
CA LEU A 16 22.26 -4.05 3.04
C LEU A 16 23.06 -3.95 4.35
N CYS A 17 22.59 -4.58 5.43
CA CYS A 17 23.28 -4.62 6.72
C CYS A 17 24.61 -5.36 6.61
N ASP A 18 24.64 -6.43 5.83
CA ASP A 18 25.81 -7.30 5.62
C ASP A 18 26.50 -7.01 4.27
N PHE A 19 26.26 -5.83 3.68
CA PHE A 19 26.78 -5.50 2.35
C PHE A 19 28.30 -5.44 2.34
N ASP A 20 28.89 -6.27 1.48
CA ASP A 20 30.30 -6.28 1.08
C ASP A 20 30.42 -6.15 -0.45
N PHE A 21 31.43 -5.45 -0.96
CA PHE A 21 31.66 -5.31 -2.40
C PHE A 21 32.08 -6.63 -3.05
N ASP A 22 32.68 -7.55 -2.30
CA ASP A 22 33.06 -8.88 -2.79
C ASP A 22 31.84 -9.69 -3.27
N ASP A 23 30.67 -9.45 -2.67
CA ASP A 23 29.40 -10.07 -3.07
C ASP A 23 28.75 -9.39 -4.29
N TYR A 24 29.16 -8.16 -4.63
CA TYR A 24 28.59 -7.31 -5.68
C TYR A 24 29.68 -6.77 -6.64
N PRO A 25 30.41 -7.64 -7.37
CA PRO A 25 31.57 -7.26 -8.18
C PRO A 25 31.24 -6.25 -9.30
N GLU A 26 29.99 -6.24 -9.78
CA GLU A 26 29.54 -5.23 -10.75
C GLU A 26 29.49 -3.83 -10.15
N LEU A 27 29.01 -3.70 -8.90
CA LEU A 27 28.98 -2.42 -8.19
C LEU A 27 30.38 -1.93 -7.87
N ASP A 28 31.25 -2.83 -7.40
CA ASP A 28 32.67 -2.52 -7.16
C ASP A 28 33.32 -1.94 -8.42
N LYS A 29 33.16 -2.63 -9.55
CA LYS A 29 33.67 -2.17 -10.84
C LYS A 29 33.08 -0.82 -11.25
N ILE A 30 31.79 -0.57 -11.02
CA ILE A 30 31.14 0.70 -11.35
C ILE A 30 31.79 1.84 -10.56
N PHE A 31 31.92 1.70 -9.24
CA PHE A 31 32.45 2.77 -8.40
C PHE A 31 33.96 2.95 -8.56
N SER A 32 34.72 1.87 -8.74
CA SER A 32 36.16 1.92 -9.00
C SER A 32 36.52 2.50 -10.38
N SER A 33 35.57 2.50 -11.34
CA SER A 33 35.79 2.98 -12.71
C SER A 33 35.22 4.37 -13.02
N ASN A 34 34.61 5.05 -12.04
CA ASN A 34 33.98 6.36 -12.22
C ASN A 34 34.55 7.36 -11.19
N GLU A 35 34.00 8.58 -11.17
CA GLU A 35 34.46 9.65 -10.29
C GLU A 35 34.35 9.26 -8.80
N PRO A 36 35.34 9.59 -7.95
CA PRO A 36 35.35 9.17 -6.54
C PRO A 36 34.10 9.57 -5.75
N TRP A 37 33.48 10.71 -6.09
CA TRP A 37 32.26 11.19 -5.43
C TRP A 37 31.06 10.26 -5.64
N TRP A 38 31.07 9.37 -6.64
CA TRP A 38 30.01 8.37 -6.81
C TRP A 38 29.99 7.40 -5.65
N LEU A 39 31.17 6.89 -5.25
CA LEU A 39 31.30 5.97 -4.13
C LEU A 39 30.93 6.65 -2.81
N GLU A 40 31.37 7.90 -2.63
CA GLU A 40 31.02 8.71 -1.47
C GLU A 40 29.50 8.84 -1.32
N GLN A 41 28.81 9.20 -2.40
CA GLN A 41 27.36 9.41 -2.35
C GLN A 41 26.56 8.10 -2.31
N PHE A 42 27.11 7.03 -2.87
CA PHE A 42 26.62 5.68 -2.62
C PHE A 42 26.65 5.36 -1.12
N ASN A 43 27.77 5.65 -0.45
CA ASN A 43 27.92 5.42 0.99
C ASN A 43 26.96 6.27 1.83
N TRP A 44 26.74 7.53 1.46
CA TRP A 44 25.73 8.39 2.09
C TRP A 44 24.32 7.78 2.01
N GLY A 45 23.95 7.27 0.83
CA GLY A 45 22.69 6.55 0.66
C GLY A 45 22.64 5.22 1.45
N LYS A 46 23.75 4.47 1.51
CA LYS A 46 23.86 3.22 2.31
C LYS A 46 23.57 3.50 3.79
N ILE A 47 24.27 4.48 4.38
CA ILE A 47 24.12 4.84 5.80
C ILE A 47 22.69 5.31 6.08
N PHE A 48 22.13 6.19 5.24
CA PHE A 48 20.75 6.64 5.37
C PHE A 48 19.74 5.48 5.31
N LEU A 49 19.89 4.58 4.34
CA LEU A 49 18.96 3.45 4.16
C LEU A 49 19.07 2.44 5.32
N THR A 50 20.27 2.20 5.84
CA THR A 50 20.47 1.40 7.07
C THR A 50 19.78 2.06 8.26
N TYR A 51 19.90 3.38 8.43
CA TYR A 51 19.17 4.13 9.46
C TYR A 51 17.65 3.99 9.31
N ILE A 52 17.11 4.11 8.09
CA ILE A 52 15.67 3.93 7.83
C ILE A 52 15.23 2.51 8.12
N GLY A 53 15.99 1.50 7.67
CA GLY A 53 15.66 0.08 7.85
C GLY A 53 15.63 -0.32 9.32
N ARG A 54 16.55 0.20 10.13
CA ARG A 54 16.58 -0.01 11.59
C ARG A 54 15.38 0.61 12.31
N ASN A 55 14.94 1.79 11.87
CA ASN A 55 14.00 2.63 12.63
C ASN A 55 12.56 2.61 12.10
N LYS A 56 12.32 2.10 10.88
CA LYS A 56 11.02 2.14 10.20
C LYS A 56 10.61 0.77 9.68
N SER A 57 9.36 0.67 9.19
CA SER A 57 8.84 -0.57 8.62
C SER A 57 9.54 -0.93 7.30
N ALA A 58 9.55 -2.22 6.94
CA ALA A 58 10.09 -2.68 5.66
C ALA A 58 9.47 -1.96 4.44
N HIS A 59 8.17 -1.67 4.47
CA HIS A 59 7.49 -0.91 3.40
C HIS A 59 7.98 0.54 3.31
N THR A 60 8.32 1.14 4.46
CA THR A 60 8.90 2.48 4.52
C THR A 60 10.30 2.46 3.93
N TYR A 61 11.12 1.49 4.33
CA TYR A 61 12.45 1.27 3.76
C TYR A 61 12.41 1.12 2.23
N GLU A 62 11.57 0.24 1.68
CA GLU A 62 11.44 0.05 0.23
C GLU A 62 11.11 1.35 -0.50
N ARG A 63 10.22 2.17 0.07
CA ARG A 63 9.85 3.46 -0.48
C ARG A 63 11.04 4.43 -0.51
N PHE A 64 11.75 4.58 0.59
CA PHE A 64 12.94 5.42 0.66
C PHE A 64 14.04 4.92 -0.28
N ARG A 65 14.29 3.61 -0.31
CA ARG A 65 15.25 2.98 -1.22
C ARG A 65 14.92 3.31 -2.68
N ASN A 66 13.67 3.13 -3.10
CA ASN A 66 13.26 3.42 -4.47
C ASN A 66 13.52 4.88 -4.88
N ASP A 67 13.16 5.84 -4.01
CA ASP A 67 13.24 7.26 -4.34
C ASP A 67 14.68 7.81 -4.22
N VAL A 68 15.47 7.37 -3.22
CA VAL A 68 16.88 7.77 -3.06
C VAL A 68 17.78 7.15 -4.13
N GLU A 69 17.61 5.86 -4.42
CA GLU A 69 18.40 5.19 -5.47
C GLU A 69 18.18 5.84 -6.83
N ARG A 70 16.93 6.15 -7.18
CA ARG A 70 16.59 6.86 -8.41
C ARG A 70 17.22 8.25 -8.48
N PHE A 71 17.27 8.96 -7.37
CA PHE A 71 17.87 10.29 -7.29
C PHE A 71 19.39 10.25 -7.46
N LEU A 72 20.06 9.30 -6.80
CA LEU A 72 21.50 9.08 -6.96
C LEU A 72 21.84 8.66 -8.38
N LEU A 73 21.10 7.72 -8.97
CA LEU A 73 21.29 7.33 -10.37
C LEU A 73 21.13 8.52 -11.33
N TRP A 74 20.15 9.38 -11.11
CA TRP A 74 19.98 10.59 -11.91
C TRP A 74 21.17 11.56 -11.73
N SER A 75 21.62 11.75 -10.50
CA SER A 75 22.81 12.57 -10.19
C SER A 75 24.07 12.03 -10.88
N PHE A 76 24.25 10.72 -10.90
CA PHE A 76 25.40 10.02 -11.49
C PHE A 76 25.38 10.09 -13.03
N ILE A 77 24.28 9.68 -13.65
CA ILE A 77 24.22 9.41 -15.09
C ILE A 77 23.82 10.66 -15.88
N GLU A 78 22.79 11.37 -15.43
CA GLU A 78 22.14 12.45 -16.18
C GLU A 78 22.71 13.81 -15.80
N LYS A 79 22.68 14.14 -14.49
CA LYS A 79 23.12 15.45 -14.01
C LYS A 79 24.65 15.58 -13.94
N LYS A 80 25.34 14.45 -13.70
CA LYS A 80 26.80 14.35 -13.54
C LYS A 80 27.37 15.37 -12.55
N LYS A 81 26.67 15.54 -11.43
CA LYS A 81 27.01 16.53 -10.40
C LYS A 81 26.67 15.96 -9.02
N PRO A 82 27.58 16.07 -8.05
CA PRO A 82 27.39 15.52 -6.72
C PRO A 82 26.23 16.23 -5.98
N ILE A 83 25.45 15.46 -5.21
CA ILE A 83 24.19 15.91 -4.58
C ILE A 83 24.33 17.06 -3.57
N ASP A 84 25.48 17.20 -2.90
CA ASP A 84 25.83 18.29 -1.98
C ASP A 84 26.01 19.65 -2.70
N GLN A 85 26.31 19.62 -4.00
CA GLN A 85 26.45 20.82 -4.83
C GLN A 85 25.15 21.20 -5.54
N LEU A 86 24.11 20.39 -5.44
CA LEU A 86 22.84 20.66 -6.13
C LEU A 86 22.13 21.87 -5.52
N ARG A 87 21.45 22.60 -6.38
CA ARG A 87 20.65 23.79 -6.04
C ARG A 87 19.19 23.52 -6.35
N LYS A 88 18.31 24.43 -5.90
CA LYS A 88 16.87 24.36 -6.17
C LYS A 88 16.54 24.10 -7.64
N SER A 89 17.22 24.75 -8.57
CA SER A 89 17.04 24.55 -10.02
C SER A 89 17.30 23.11 -10.43
N ASP A 90 18.36 22.50 -9.91
CA ASP A 90 18.72 21.11 -10.21
C ASP A 90 17.64 20.13 -9.70
N LEU A 91 17.03 20.41 -8.53
CA LEU A 91 15.95 19.57 -7.99
C LEU A 91 14.64 19.74 -8.78
N LEU A 92 14.41 20.90 -9.40
CA LEU A 92 13.29 21.10 -10.33
C LEU A 92 13.54 20.36 -11.65
N GLU A 93 14.78 20.35 -12.16
CA GLU A 93 15.17 19.51 -13.30
C GLU A 93 14.98 18.01 -12.99
N TYR A 94 15.34 17.56 -11.79
CA TYR A 94 15.07 16.18 -11.38
C TYR A 94 13.56 15.87 -11.32
N ALA A 95 12.73 16.84 -10.91
CA ALA A 95 11.28 16.69 -10.94
C ALA A 95 10.73 16.58 -12.38
N ASP A 96 11.27 17.37 -13.31
CA ASP A 96 10.98 17.25 -14.75
C ASP A 96 11.39 15.88 -15.30
N PHE A 97 12.58 15.40 -14.92
CA PHE A 97 13.05 14.06 -15.28
C PHE A 97 12.12 12.97 -14.72
N CYS A 98 11.67 13.08 -13.46
CA CYS A 98 10.71 12.14 -12.89
C CYS A 98 9.33 12.18 -13.56
N TRP A 99 8.94 13.32 -14.12
CA TRP A 99 7.68 13.49 -14.84
C TRP A 99 7.70 12.78 -16.19
N GLN A 100 8.84 12.84 -16.89
CA GLN A 100 9.04 12.24 -18.19
C GLN A 100 10.47 11.68 -18.32
N PRO A 101 10.77 10.53 -17.68
CA PRO A 101 12.08 9.93 -17.77
C PRO A 101 12.28 9.29 -19.16
N PRO A 102 13.54 9.09 -19.58
CA PRO A 102 13.87 8.35 -20.79
C PRO A 102 13.27 6.93 -20.80
N VAL A 103 12.98 6.39 -22.00
CA VAL A 103 12.28 5.12 -22.16
C VAL A 103 13.07 3.92 -21.63
N ASP A 104 14.40 4.01 -21.66
CA ASP A 104 15.35 3.03 -21.13
C ASP A 104 15.50 3.09 -19.60
N TRP A 105 14.83 4.02 -18.93
CA TRP A 105 14.67 4.04 -17.46
C TRP A 105 13.36 3.41 -16.99
N ILE A 106 12.50 2.97 -17.92
CA ILE A 106 11.14 2.50 -17.63
C ILE A 106 11.01 1.00 -17.90
N GLY A 107 10.61 0.25 -16.88
CA GLY A 107 10.23 -1.16 -16.95
C GLY A 107 8.71 -1.38 -17.05
N THR A 108 8.30 -2.59 -17.43
CA THR A 108 6.89 -2.98 -17.57
C THR A 108 6.41 -3.94 -16.47
N SER A 109 7.32 -4.38 -15.60
CA SER A 109 7.05 -5.35 -14.55
C SER A 109 7.83 -5.01 -13.28
N ASN A 110 7.41 -5.59 -12.15
CA ASN A 110 8.19 -5.52 -10.93
C ASN A 110 9.27 -6.60 -11.01
N GLN A 111 10.52 -6.19 -10.92
CA GLN A 111 11.68 -7.06 -10.98
C GLN A 111 12.50 -6.88 -9.70
N GLU A 112 13.12 -7.96 -9.24
CA GLU A 112 14.11 -7.88 -8.17
C GLU A 112 15.32 -7.07 -8.65
N ARG A 113 16.03 -6.43 -7.73
CA ARG A 113 17.20 -5.61 -8.06
C ARG A 113 18.38 -6.47 -8.43
N PHE A 114 18.71 -7.43 -7.57
CA PHE A 114 19.84 -8.32 -7.75
C PHE A 114 19.35 -9.75 -7.94
N LYS A 115 20.13 -10.54 -8.67
CA LYS A 115 19.94 -11.98 -8.86
C LYS A 115 21.25 -12.69 -8.57
N ILE A 116 21.18 -13.84 -7.92
CA ILE A 116 22.37 -14.66 -7.66
C ILE A 116 22.83 -15.28 -8.99
N THR A 117 24.06 -14.99 -9.38
CA THR A 117 24.73 -15.53 -10.57
C THR A 117 26.15 -15.94 -10.19
N ASN A 118 26.48 -17.22 -10.39
CA ASN A 118 27.77 -17.80 -10.02
C ASN A 118 28.20 -17.57 -8.56
N GLY A 119 27.23 -17.53 -7.63
CA GLY A 119 27.49 -17.30 -6.21
C GLY A 119 27.55 -15.82 -5.81
N TYR A 120 27.52 -14.89 -6.76
CA TYR A 120 27.56 -13.44 -6.53
C TYR A 120 26.20 -12.78 -6.80
N SER A 121 25.97 -11.62 -6.21
CA SER A 121 24.79 -10.78 -6.48
C SER A 121 25.02 -9.90 -7.70
N ALA A 122 24.47 -10.29 -8.84
CA ALA A 122 24.54 -9.54 -10.10
C ALA A 122 23.32 -8.63 -10.30
N ALA A 123 23.48 -7.50 -10.99
CA ALA A 123 22.37 -6.62 -11.31
C ALA A 123 21.36 -7.32 -12.22
N ASN A 124 20.07 -7.21 -11.91
CA ASN A 124 19.03 -7.74 -12.77
C ASN A 124 18.82 -6.80 -13.96
N GLU A 125 19.19 -7.23 -15.16
CA GLU A 125 19.04 -6.46 -16.40
C GLU A 125 17.59 -6.07 -16.73
N LEU A 126 16.61 -6.78 -16.16
CA LEU A 126 15.19 -6.47 -16.32
C LEU A 126 14.69 -5.43 -15.31
N TRP A 127 15.50 -5.03 -14.34
CA TRP A 127 15.15 -4.02 -13.35
C TRP A 127 15.28 -2.60 -13.92
N PHE A 128 14.30 -1.75 -13.61
CA PHE A 128 14.27 -0.36 -14.01
C PHE A 128 13.80 0.53 -12.86
N PRO A 129 14.33 1.77 -12.72
CA PRO A 129 13.92 2.69 -11.66
C PRO A 129 12.46 3.14 -11.75
N TYR A 130 11.92 3.27 -12.97
CA TYR A 130 10.53 3.62 -13.22
C TYR A 130 9.75 2.42 -13.76
N LYS A 131 8.43 2.44 -13.54
CA LYS A 131 7.56 1.37 -14.01
C LYS A 131 6.24 1.90 -14.53
N ILE A 132 5.78 1.30 -15.61
CA ILE A 132 4.42 1.45 -16.12
C ILE A 132 3.77 0.08 -16.16
N GLN A 133 2.52 -0.01 -15.70
CA GLN A 133 1.76 -1.25 -15.69
C GLN A 133 0.36 -0.98 -16.24
N ALA A 134 -0.18 -1.97 -16.95
CA ALA A 134 -1.57 -1.91 -17.39
C ALA A 134 -2.52 -1.77 -16.19
N PRO A 135 -3.63 -1.01 -16.32
CA PRO A 135 -4.70 -1.03 -15.34
C PRO A 135 -5.16 -2.47 -15.05
N LYS A 136 -5.51 -2.76 -13.79
CA LYS A 136 -5.86 -4.13 -13.35
C LYS A 136 -7.00 -4.72 -14.18
N SER A 137 -7.99 -3.91 -14.55
CA SER A 137 -9.16 -4.29 -15.35
C SER A 137 -8.82 -4.63 -16.80
N LEU A 138 -7.74 -4.07 -17.36
CA LEU A 138 -7.35 -4.18 -18.77
C LEU A 138 -6.07 -5.00 -18.99
N LYS A 139 -5.58 -5.70 -17.96
CA LYS A 139 -4.24 -6.31 -17.97
C LYS A 139 -4.00 -7.29 -19.14
N ALA A 140 -5.03 -7.98 -19.63
CA ALA A 140 -4.90 -8.96 -20.71
C ALA A 140 -4.72 -8.33 -22.10
N ASP A 141 -5.45 -7.23 -22.37
CA ASP A 141 -5.57 -6.66 -23.72
C ASP A 141 -4.82 -5.32 -23.89
N TYR A 142 -4.19 -4.83 -22.82
CA TYR A 142 -3.54 -3.52 -22.82
C TYR A 142 -2.07 -3.58 -23.25
N VAL A 143 -1.79 -3.02 -24.43
CA VAL A 143 -0.42 -2.83 -24.91
C VAL A 143 0.22 -1.63 -24.19
N ILE A 144 1.28 -1.89 -23.43
CA ILE A 144 1.99 -0.89 -22.65
C ILE A 144 2.92 -0.07 -23.55
N ASP A 145 2.65 1.23 -23.65
CA ASP A 145 3.55 2.20 -24.28
C ASP A 145 4.34 2.97 -23.21
N LYS A 146 5.65 2.70 -23.11
CA LYS A 146 6.56 3.36 -22.15
C LYS A 146 6.58 4.88 -22.33
N LYS A 147 6.36 5.41 -23.54
CA LYS A 147 6.35 6.86 -23.81
C LYS A 147 5.19 7.58 -23.11
N LYS A 148 4.14 6.84 -22.74
CA LYS A 148 2.96 7.38 -22.03
C LYS A 148 3.13 7.38 -20.51
N TYR A 149 4.31 7.04 -19.99
CA TYR A 149 4.55 7.11 -18.55
C TYR A 149 4.33 8.55 -18.03
N ARG A 150 3.52 8.66 -16.98
CA ARG A 150 3.38 9.87 -16.15
C ARG A 150 3.23 9.44 -14.69
N PRO A 151 3.99 10.03 -13.76
CA PRO A 151 3.81 9.73 -12.34
C PRO A 151 2.49 10.31 -11.84
N SER A 152 1.91 9.66 -10.83
CA SER A 152 0.80 10.28 -10.10
C SER A 152 1.29 11.43 -9.22
N GLN A 153 0.39 12.34 -8.83
CA GLN A 153 0.67 13.39 -7.84
C GLN A 153 1.22 12.80 -6.52
N GLN A 154 0.72 11.63 -6.10
CA GLN A 154 1.20 10.94 -4.90
C GLN A 154 2.61 10.37 -5.08
N THR A 155 2.94 9.89 -6.28
CA THR A 155 4.29 9.43 -6.64
C THR A 155 5.28 10.59 -6.59
N LEU A 156 4.93 11.74 -7.16
CA LEU A 156 5.79 12.92 -7.14
C LEU A 156 5.95 13.50 -5.72
N SER A 157 4.86 13.56 -4.95
CA SER A 157 4.90 13.95 -3.54
C SER A 157 5.75 13.00 -2.71
N SER A 158 5.70 11.69 -3.01
CA SER A 158 6.55 10.69 -2.37
C SER A 158 8.02 10.93 -2.64
N MET A 159 8.38 11.15 -3.91
CA MET A 159 9.75 11.44 -4.30
C MET A 159 10.28 12.64 -3.52
N PHE A 160 9.58 13.78 -3.52
CA PHE A 160 10.05 14.95 -2.77
C PHE A 160 10.14 14.68 -1.27
N THR A 161 9.19 13.96 -0.67
CA THR A 161 9.28 13.59 0.76
C THR A 161 10.53 12.75 1.04
N ALA A 162 10.85 11.79 0.18
CA ALA A 162 12.04 10.96 0.34
C ALA A 162 13.33 11.79 0.24
N ILE A 163 13.44 12.64 -0.77
CA ILE A 163 14.63 13.47 -0.99
C ILE A 163 14.79 14.52 0.11
N ILE A 164 13.70 15.14 0.58
CA ILE A 164 13.73 16.08 1.71
C ILE A 164 14.25 15.40 2.97
N VAL A 165 13.73 14.21 3.30
CA VAL A 165 14.16 13.47 4.49
C VAL A 165 15.60 12.99 4.34
N PHE A 166 16.02 12.61 3.12
CA PHE A 166 17.41 12.24 2.84
C PHE A 166 18.36 13.42 3.07
N TYR A 167 18.10 14.59 2.49
CA TYR A 167 18.93 15.79 2.75
C TYR A 167 18.90 16.20 4.23
N ASN A 168 17.77 16.10 4.92
CA ASN A 168 17.74 16.39 6.37
C ASN A 168 18.63 15.43 7.17
N TYR A 169 18.69 14.16 6.77
CA TYR A 169 19.62 13.20 7.35
C TYR A 169 21.07 13.58 7.06
N LEU A 170 21.40 13.87 5.80
CA LEU A 170 22.75 14.29 5.41
C LEU A 170 23.20 15.58 6.10
N MET A 171 22.30 16.52 6.33
CA MET A 171 22.58 17.72 7.12
C MET A 171 22.85 17.40 8.59
N ALA A 172 22.14 16.45 9.18
CA ALA A 172 22.35 16.04 10.57
C ALA A 172 23.68 15.29 10.78
N GLU A 173 24.21 14.69 9.73
CA GLU A 173 25.53 14.03 9.70
C GLU A 173 26.64 14.95 9.13
N ASP A 174 26.37 16.25 8.99
CA ASP A 174 27.30 17.28 8.47
C ASP A 174 27.82 17.05 7.03
N PHE A 175 27.19 16.16 6.25
CA PHE A 175 27.55 15.92 4.83
C PHE A 175 27.01 17.00 3.89
N CYS A 176 25.94 17.70 4.25
CA CYS A 176 25.32 18.73 3.42
C CYS A 176 25.01 19.98 4.23
N ILE A 177 25.18 21.15 3.62
CA ILE A 177 24.95 22.45 4.28
C ILE A 177 23.47 22.85 4.27
N GLY A 178 22.66 22.28 3.37
CA GLY A 178 21.26 22.67 3.20
C GLY A 178 20.41 21.67 2.44
N ASN A 179 19.10 21.91 2.45
CA ASN A 179 18.10 21.07 1.80
C ASN A 179 17.42 21.81 0.62
N PRO A 180 17.98 21.73 -0.60
CA PRO A 180 17.38 22.37 -1.77
C PRO A 180 16.03 21.76 -2.16
N ALA A 181 15.77 20.49 -1.82
CA ALA A 181 14.55 19.78 -2.18
C ALA A 181 13.30 20.34 -1.45
N GLN A 182 13.47 20.84 -0.23
CA GLN A 182 12.37 21.43 0.53
C GLN A 182 11.84 22.72 -0.11
N ILE A 183 12.73 23.51 -0.71
CA ILE A 183 12.39 24.73 -1.44
C ILE A 183 11.82 24.35 -2.82
N ALA A 184 12.49 23.45 -3.54
CA ALA A 184 12.06 23.02 -4.87
C ALA A 184 10.66 22.40 -4.89
N LYS A 185 10.26 21.67 -3.84
CA LYS A 185 8.91 21.08 -3.75
C LYS A 185 7.80 22.12 -3.89
N LYS A 186 7.97 23.30 -3.28
CA LYS A 186 6.95 24.37 -3.29
C LYS A 186 6.76 24.97 -4.67
N ASP A 187 7.83 25.03 -5.46
CA ASP A 187 7.86 25.68 -6.77
C ASP A 187 7.79 24.67 -7.93
N CYS A 188 7.52 23.40 -7.63
CA CYS A 188 7.41 22.37 -8.65
C CYS A 188 6.10 22.51 -9.43
N ARG A 189 6.22 22.89 -10.72
CA ARG A 189 5.10 23.09 -11.66
C ARG A 189 4.19 21.87 -11.87
N HIS A 190 4.67 20.68 -11.56
CA HIS A 190 3.92 19.43 -11.77
C HIS A 190 2.90 19.16 -10.65
N PHE A 191 2.96 19.89 -9.54
CA PHE A 191 1.93 19.80 -8.52
C PHE A 191 0.68 20.55 -8.97
N ILE A 192 -0.42 19.79 -9.10
CA ILE A 192 -1.71 20.34 -9.48
C ILE A 192 -2.58 20.39 -8.23
N ILE A 193 -3.12 21.57 -7.94
CA ILE A 193 -4.16 21.74 -6.92
C ILE A 193 -5.46 21.21 -7.51
N ASP A 194 -5.73 19.94 -7.24
CA ASP A 194 -6.92 19.25 -7.70
C ASP A 194 -8.06 19.42 -6.69
N SER A 195 -8.99 20.33 -7.00
CA SER A 195 -10.23 20.57 -6.26
C SER A 195 -11.40 19.71 -6.77
N GLN A 196 -11.16 18.78 -7.69
CA GLN A 196 -12.21 17.94 -8.25
C GLN A 196 -12.78 16.97 -7.22
N VAL A 197 -14.03 16.58 -7.44
CA VAL A 197 -14.66 15.48 -6.70
C VAL A 197 -13.99 14.19 -7.14
N LYS A 198 -13.19 13.61 -6.26
CA LYS A 198 -12.53 12.33 -6.54
C LYS A 198 -13.54 11.20 -6.42
N GLU A 199 -13.57 10.33 -7.42
CA GLU A 199 -14.29 9.07 -7.30
C GLU A 199 -13.65 8.23 -6.19
N ILE A 200 -14.45 7.90 -5.17
CA ILE A 200 -13.97 7.09 -4.06
C ILE A 200 -14.10 5.62 -4.39
N LYS A 201 -13.01 4.92 -4.07
CA LYS A 201 -12.84 3.47 -4.13
C LYS A 201 -13.67 2.75 -3.04
N ARG A 202 -14.99 2.74 -3.20
CA ARG A 202 -15.99 2.00 -2.38
C ARG A 202 -16.98 1.26 -3.27
N LEU A 203 -17.64 0.26 -2.69
CA LEU A 203 -18.75 -0.47 -3.33
C LEU A 203 -20.08 0.26 -3.08
N THR A 204 -21.02 0.07 -4.00
CA THR A 204 -22.43 0.39 -3.76
C THR A 204 -23.08 -0.65 -2.84
N ALA A 205 -24.28 -0.36 -2.32
CA ALA A 205 -25.03 -1.33 -1.49
C ALA A 205 -25.33 -2.63 -2.25
N SER A 206 -25.77 -2.52 -3.51
CA SER A 206 -26.03 -3.69 -4.37
C SER A 206 -24.74 -4.48 -4.65
N GLN A 207 -23.63 -3.82 -5.00
CA GLN A 207 -22.34 -4.51 -5.22
C GLN A 207 -21.81 -5.18 -3.94
N TRP A 208 -21.98 -4.55 -2.77
CA TRP A 208 -21.63 -5.17 -1.50
C TRP A 208 -22.47 -6.42 -1.24
N GLN A 209 -23.79 -6.33 -1.42
CA GLN A 209 -24.69 -7.47 -1.22
C GLN A 209 -24.29 -8.63 -2.12
N TYR A 210 -24.00 -8.33 -3.39
CA TYR A 210 -23.52 -9.32 -4.36
C TYR A 210 -22.23 -10.03 -3.90
N VAL A 211 -21.28 -9.28 -3.35
CA VAL A 211 -20.02 -9.82 -2.81
C VAL A 211 -20.28 -10.71 -1.58
N LEU A 212 -21.18 -10.29 -0.68
CA LEU A 212 -21.53 -11.07 0.51
C LEU A 212 -22.25 -12.36 0.12
N ASP A 213 -23.26 -12.29 -0.74
CA ASP A 213 -24.03 -13.44 -1.21
C ASP A 213 -23.15 -14.45 -1.93
N THR A 214 -22.23 -13.96 -2.77
CA THR A 214 -21.22 -14.81 -3.42
C THR A 214 -20.34 -15.51 -2.38
N ALA A 215 -19.87 -14.78 -1.37
CA ALA A 215 -19.02 -15.37 -0.32
C ALA A 215 -19.76 -16.43 0.51
N VAL A 216 -21.05 -16.20 0.80
CA VAL A 216 -21.93 -17.16 1.48
C VAL A 216 -22.10 -18.40 0.62
N ALA A 217 -22.49 -18.26 -0.65
CA ALA A 217 -22.68 -19.38 -1.55
C ALA A 217 -21.40 -20.22 -1.73
N MET A 218 -20.24 -19.57 -1.87
CA MET A 218 -18.94 -20.26 -1.94
C MET A 218 -18.65 -21.08 -0.69
N ALA A 219 -18.99 -20.56 0.50
CA ALA A 219 -18.78 -21.24 1.77
C ALA A 219 -19.80 -22.37 2.01
N ASP A 220 -21.05 -22.19 1.59
CA ASP A 220 -22.11 -23.22 1.63
C ASP A 220 -21.76 -24.42 0.73
N GLU A 221 -21.21 -24.16 -0.47
CA GLU A 221 -20.79 -25.21 -1.40
C GLU A 221 -19.50 -25.92 -0.94
N ASN A 222 -18.57 -25.20 -0.33
CA ASN A 222 -17.29 -25.76 0.10
C ASN A 222 -16.76 -25.05 1.35
N SER A 223 -16.64 -25.82 2.44
CA SER A 223 -16.18 -25.36 3.75
C SER A 223 -14.78 -24.72 3.74
N MET A 224 -13.95 -24.96 2.71
CA MET A 224 -12.67 -24.26 2.55
C MET A 224 -12.82 -22.74 2.40
N PHE A 225 -13.98 -22.25 1.97
CA PHE A 225 -14.27 -20.83 1.80
C PHE A 225 -14.89 -20.15 3.02
N GLU A 226 -15.15 -20.87 4.12
CA GLU A 226 -15.63 -20.27 5.39
C GLU A 226 -14.71 -19.15 5.87
N ARG A 227 -13.40 -19.36 5.70
CA ARG A 227 -12.39 -18.33 6.00
C ARG A 227 -12.53 -17.10 5.11
N ASN A 228 -12.86 -17.28 3.84
CA ASN A 228 -13.04 -16.17 2.90
C ASN A 228 -14.25 -15.33 3.31
N LEU A 229 -15.38 -15.98 3.59
CA LEU A 229 -16.59 -15.35 4.09
C LEU A 229 -16.31 -14.54 5.37
N PHE A 230 -15.69 -15.17 6.36
CA PHE A 230 -15.31 -14.50 7.61
C PHE A 230 -14.45 -13.25 7.37
N VAL A 231 -13.41 -13.35 6.54
CA VAL A 231 -12.51 -12.23 6.26
C VAL A 231 -13.23 -11.11 5.50
N ILE A 232 -14.10 -11.44 4.53
CA ILE A 232 -14.89 -10.44 3.80
C ILE A 232 -15.84 -9.69 4.73
N ALA A 233 -16.59 -10.42 5.57
CA ALA A 233 -17.49 -9.84 6.55
C ALA A 233 -16.71 -8.93 7.51
N ALA A 234 -15.65 -9.45 8.15
CA ALA A 234 -14.88 -8.73 9.16
C ALA A 234 -14.23 -7.44 8.63
N LEU A 235 -13.64 -7.48 7.42
CA LEU A 235 -13.02 -6.29 6.83
C LEU A 235 -14.02 -5.18 6.54
N LYS A 236 -15.25 -5.53 6.14
CA LYS A 236 -16.32 -4.57 5.88
C LYS A 236 -16.93 -4.06 7.18
N THR A 237 -17.36 -4.96 8.06
CA THR A 237 -18.22 -4.63 9.21
C THR A 237 -17.44 -4.01 10.36
N LEU A 238 -16.21 -4.47 10.60
CA LEU A 238 -15.35 -4.01 11.70
C LEU A 238 -14.31 -2.97 11.23
N PHE A 239 -14.48 -2.47 10.00
CA PHE A 239 -13.62 -1.48 9.34
C PHE A 239 -12.12 -1.80 9.40
N LEU A 240 -11.73 -3.07 9.40
CA LEU A 240 -10.35 -3.47 9.62
C LEU A 240 -9.46 -3.17 8.40
N ARG A 241 -8.21 -2.81 8.66
CA ARG A 241 -7.16 -2.94 7.64
C ARG A 241 -6.80 -4.42 7.52
N ILE A 242 -6.45 -4.87 6.32
CA ILE A 242 -6.03 -6.27 6.14
C ILE A 242 -4.82 -6.67 6.99
N SER A 243 -3.95 -5.71 7.31
CA SER A 243 -2.81 -5.91 8.20
C SER A 243 -3.18 -6.09 9.67
N GLU A 244 -4.38 -5.66 10.06
CA GLU A 244 -4.89 -5.77 11.43
C GLU A 244 -5.45 -7.19 11.69
N LEU A 245 -5.89 -7.89 10.65
CA LEU A 245 -6.24 -9.33 10.69
C LEU A 245 -5.06 -10.27 10.46
N SER A 246 -3.90 -9.75 10.02
CA SER A 246 -2.78 -10.62 9.64
C SER A 246 -1.82 -10.93 10.77
N GLU A 247 -1.25 -12.13 10.72
CA GLU A 247 -0.06 -12.52 11.49
C GLU A 247 1.12 -11.60 11.18
N ARG A 248 1.79 -11.12 12.23
CA ARG A 248 2.99 -10.28 12.17
C ARG A 248 3.99 -10.74 13.24
N PRO A 249 5.30 -10.52 13.06
CA PRO A 249 6.32 -10.95 14.02
C PRO A 249 6.04 -10.54 15.48
N ASN A 250 5.42 -9.37 15.68
CA ASN A 250 5.16 -8.81 17.01
C ASN A 250 3.68 -8.84 17.41
N TRP A 251 2.81 -9.47 16.61
CA TRP A 251 1.37 -9.52 16.88
C TRP A 251 0.66 -10.62 16.09
N SER A 252 -0.02 -11.50 16.81
CA SER A 252 -0.93 -12.50 16.26
C SER A 252 -2.34 -12.23 16.77
N PRO A 253 -3.32 -11.91 15.89
CA PRO A 253 -4.70 -11.80 16.31
C PRO A 253 -5.25 -13.17 16.74
N THR A 254 -5.85 -13.26 17.93
CA THR A 254 -6.48 -14.47 18.48
C THR A 254 -7.99 -14.30 18.64
N MET A 255 -8.70 -15.40 18.87
CA MET A 255 -10.14 -15.39 19.17
C MET A 255 -10.45 -14.65 20.47
N GLY A 256 -9.61 -14.74 21.50
CA GLY A 256 -9.77 -14.02 22.77
C GLY A 256 -9.56 -12.50 22.69
N HIS A 257 -9.21 -11.97 21.50
CA HIS A 257 -9.33 -10.54 21.25
C HIS A 257 -10.77 -10.09 21.02
N PHE A 258 -11.69 -11.00 20.73
CA PHE A 258 -13.11 -10.72 20.90
C PHE A 258 -13.45 -10.86 22.38
N TRP A 259 -14.12 -9.86 22.92
CA TRP A 259 -14.54 -9.82 24.30
C TRP A 259 -15.88 -9.10 24.43
N GLN A 260 -16.59 -9.39 25.51
CA GLN A 260 -17.86 -8.78 25.83
C GLN A 260 -17.69 -7.97 27.14
N ASP A 261 -18.25 -6.77 27.20
CA ASP A 261 -18.27 -5.97 28.42
C ASP A 261 -19.44 -6.34 29.35
N ASP A 262 -19.53 -5.67 30.51
CA ASP A 262 -20.57 -5.91 31.51
C ASP A 262 -21.98 -5.52 31.02
N ASP A 263 -22.06 -4.67 29.98
CA ASP A 263 -23.30 -4.24 29.32
C ASP A 263 -23.66 -5.11 28.10
N GLU A 264 -23.04 -6.28 27.98
CA GLU A 264 -23.22 -7.25 26.90
C GLU A 264 -22.79 -6.76 25.50
N ASN A 265 -22.05 -5.65 25.39
CA ASN A 265 -21.54 -5.17 24.12
C ASN A 265 -20.31 -5.95 23.70
N TRP A 266 -20.25 -6.31 22.41
CA TRP A 266 -19.11 -7.01 21.85
C TRP A 266 -18.06 -6.04 21.30
N TRP A 267 -16.81 -6.38 21.58
CA TRP A 267 -15.62 -5.61 21.21
C TRP A 267 -14.58 -6.51 20.56
N LEU A 268 -13.79 -5.92 19.66
CA LEU A 268 -12.61 -6.55 19.07
C LEU A 268 -11.37 -5.70 19.35
N LYS A 269 -10.40 -6.29 20.04
CA LYS A 269 -9.09 -5.69 20.29
C LYS A 269 -8.20 -5.80 19.06
N VAL A 270 -7.71 -4.66 18.59
CA VAL A 270 -6.92 -4.54 17.36
C VAL A 270 -5.61 -3.80 17.57
N PHE A 271 -4.52 -4.40 17.12
CA PHE A 271 -3.20 -3.77 17.07
C PHE A 271 -2.96 -3.06 15.74
N GLY A 272 -3.07 -1.74 15.74
CA GLY A 272 -2.99 -0.87 14.56
C GLY A 272 -1.58 -0.39 14.20
N LYS A 273 -1.53 0.69 13.41
CA LYS A 273 -0.28 1.41 13.11
C LYS A 273 0.30 2.06 14.38
N SER A 274 1.61 2.34 14.34
CA SER A 274 2.33 2.98 15.46
C SER A 274 2.31 2.19 16.77
N ARG A 275 2.13 0.85 16.69
CA ARG A 275 2.08 -0.05 17.84
C ARG A 275 0.98 0.29 18.86
N LYS A 276 -0.15 0.85 18.39
CA LYS A 276 -1.29 1.22 19.24
C LYS A 276 -2.36 0.12 19.24
N LEU A 277 -2.83 -0.24 20.42
CA LEU A 277 -4.05 -1.03 20.59
C LEU A 277 -5.27 -0.10 20.57
N ARG A 278 -6.37 -0.61 20.05
CA ARG A 278 -7.70 -0.01 20.16
C ARG A 278 -8.75 -1.11 20.18
N ASP A 279 -9.88 -0.83 20.79
CA ASP A 279 -11.06 -1.68 20.69
C ASP A 279 -12.00 -1.12 19.61
N ILE A 280 -12.68 -2.02 18.92
CA ILE A 280 -13.63 -1.72 17.85
C ILE A 280 -14.96 -2.36 18.24
N THR A 281 -16.06 -1.63 18.07
CA THR A 281 -17.39 -2.19 18.33
C THR A 281 -17.72 -3.30 17.33
N VAL A 282 -18.32 -4.38 17.83
CA VAL A 282 -18.72 -5.55 17.03
C VAL A 282 -20.25 -5.60 16.97
N PRO A 283 -20.85 -5.34 15.79
CA PRO A 283 -22.30 -5.41 15.64
C PRO A 283 -22.83 -6.83 15.87
N ILE A 284 -24.03 -6.95 16.46
CA ILE A 284 -24.70 -8.25 16.70
C ILE A 284 -24.84 -9.05 15.39
N ASP A 285 -25.18 -8.40 14.28
CA ASP A 285 -25.29 -9.02 12.95
C ASP A 285 -23.98 -9.65 12.44
N PHE A 286 -22.83 -9.32 13.03
CA PHE A 286 -21.56 -9.96 12.70
C PHE A 286 -21.37 -11.30 13.43
N LEU A 287 -22.01 -11.50 14.59
CA LEU A 287 -21.81 -12.67 15.44
C LEU A 287 -22.16 -14.00 14.74
N PRO A 288 -23.22 -14.11 13.90
CA PRO A 288 -23.47 -15.33 13.14
C PRO A 288 -22.33 -15.71 12.19
N PHE A 289 -21.63 -14.73 11.59
CA PHE A 289 -20.47 -15.00 10.73
C PHE A 289 -19.25 -15.46 11.55
N LEU A 290 -19.08 -14.91 12.75
CA LEU A 290 -18.03 -15.32 13.68
C LEU A 290 -18.25 -16.75 14.16
N GLU A 291 -19.47 -17.06 14.61
CA GLU A 291 -19.85 -18.39 15.07
C GLU A 291 -19.76 -19.44 13.95
N ARG A 292 -20.28 -19.13 12.76
CA ARG A 292 -20.19 -20.00 11.58
C ARG A 292 -18.73 -20.36 11.24
N TYR A 293 -17.85 -19.35 11.24
CA TYR A 293 -16.44 -19.58 10.99
C TYR A 293 -15.77 -20.39 12.12
N ARG A 294 -16.13 -20.13 13.38
CA ARG A 294 -15.63 -20.92 14.53
C ARG A 294 -16.05 -22.39 14.43
N ALA A 295 -17.32 -22.66 14.13
CA ALA A 295 -17.85 -24.00 13.94
C ALA A 295 -17.11 -24.75 12.81
N SER A 296 -16.79 -24.08 11.70
CA SER A 296 -15.99 -24.66 10.60
C SER A 296 -14.59 -25.14 11.03
N ARG A 297 -14.09 -24.63 12.17
CA ARG A 297 -12.80 -24.99 12.78
C ARG A 297 -12.94 -25.93 13.98
N GLY A 298 -14.14 -26.42 14.26
CA GLY A 298 -14.43 -27.24 15.44
C GLY A 298 -14.37 -26.46 16.77
N LEU A 299 -14.47 -25.13 16.73
CA LEU A 299 -14.57 -24.29 17.92
C LEU A 299 -16.04 -24.09 18.28
N LEU A 300 -16.34 -24.05 19.59
CA LEU A 300 -17.71 -23.96 20.10
C LEU A 300 -18.13 -22.50 20.34
N GLY A 301 -19.36 -22.18 19.98
CA GLY A 301 -20.06 -20.94 20.32
C GLY A 301 -19.31 -19.65 19.97
N LEU A 302 -19.52 -18.61 20.77
CA LEU A 302 -18.77 -17.34 20.70
C LEU A 302 -17.45 -17.42 21.48
N PRO A 303 -16.43 -16.61 21.13
CA PRO A 303 -15.12 -16.67 21.76
C PRO A 303 -15.13 -16.20 23.23
N SER A 304 -14.28 -16.83 24.03
CA SER A 304 -13.92 -16.36 25.38
C SER A 304 -12.68 -15.46 25.29
N SER A 305 -12.59 -14.43 26.14
CA SER A 305 -11.42 -13.54 26.23
C SER A 305 -10.10 -14.26 26.56
N ASN A 306 -10.17 -15.48 27.12
CA ASN A 306 -9.00 -16.31 27.43
C ASN A 306 -8.59 -17.25 26.28
N GLU A 307 -9.29 -17.20 25.14
CA GLU A 307 -9.04 -18.10 24.02
C GLU A 307 -7.81 -17.66 23.19
N ASN A 308 -6.77 -18.49 23.18
CA ASN A 308 -5.53 -18.21 22.44
C ASN A 308 -5.54 -18.77 21.01
N SER A 309 -6.68 -19.30 20.54
CA SER A 309 -6.77 -19.82 19.18
C SER A 309 -6.56 -18.68 18.18
N ILE A 310 -5.83 -18.95 17.10
CA ILE A 310 -5.51 -17.94 16.09
C ILE A 310 -6.79 -17.46 15.43
N LEU A 311 -6.92 -16.16 15.18
CA LEU A 311 -8.12 -15.58 14.60
C LEU A 311 -8.32 -16.07 13.16
N VAL A 312 -7.32 -15.87 12.29
CA VAL A 312 -7.37 -16.35 10.90
C VAL A 312 -6.18 -17.27 10.63
N GLU A 313 -6.41 -18.58 10.82
CA GLU A 313 -5.37 -19.60 10.72
C GLU A 313 -5.01 -19.97 9.26
N LYS A 314 -3.81 -20.52 9.06
CA LYS A 314 -3.44 -21.13 7.77
C LYS A 314 -4.13 -22.49 7.60
N VAL A 315 -4.39 -22.89 6.35
CA VAL A 315 -4.86 -24.25 6.03
C VAL A 315 -3.82 -25.32 6.34
N ARG A 316 -2.54 -25.00 6.13
CA ARG A 316 -1.41 -25.89 6.37
C ARG A 316 -0.34 -25.16 7.16
N GLY A 317 0.28 -25.87 8.10
CA GLY A 317 1.31 -25.33 8.99
C GLY A 317 0.73 -24.56 10.19
N GLN A 318 1.60 -23.88 10.92
CA GLN A 318 1.25 -23.18 12.17
C GLN A 318 1.10 -21.66 11.98
N GLY A 319 0.28 -21.06 12.86
CA GLY A 319 0.09 -19.62 12.99
C GLY A 319 -0.93 -19.01 12.01
N GLY A 320 -1.07 -17.69 12.07
CA GLY A 320 -2.05 -16.95 11.29
C GLY A 320 -1.64 -16.64 9.86
N MET A 321 -2.61 -16.20 9.06
CA MET A 321 -2.38 -15.80 7.68
C MET A 321 -1.67 -14.45 7.58
N THR A 322 -0.69 -14.36 6.67
CA THR A 322 -0.04 -13.09 6.36
C THR A 322 -0.99 -12.17 5.59
N SER A 323 -0.71 -10.87 5.60
CA SER A 323 -1.44 -9.87 4.80
C SER A 323 -1.55 -10.25 3.31
N ARG A 324 -0.53 -10.94 2.76
CA ARG A 324 -0.54 -11.42 1.37
C ARG A 324 -1.56 -12.54 1.17
N HIS A 325 -1.63 -13.49 2.09
CA HIS A 325 -2.58 -14.61 1.97
C HIS A 325 -4.02 -14.14 2.16
N LEU A 326 -4.28 -13.27 3.15
CA LEU A 326 -5.61 -12.68 3.34
C LEU A 326 -6.07 -11.92 2.08
N ARG A 327 -5.18 -11.18 1.42
CA ARG A 327 -5.51 -10.48 0.17
C ARG A 327 -5.95 -11.44 -0.94
N ARG A 328 -5.38 -12.64 -1.00
CA ARG A 328 -5.78 -13.66 -1.98
C ARG A 328 -7.18 -14.19 -1.69
N LEU A 329 -7.53 -14.40 -0.42
CA LEU A 329 -8.88 -14.82 -0.04
C LEU A 329 -9.94 -13.79 -0.46
N VAL A 330 -9.66 -12.52 -0.18
CA VAL A 330 -10.55 -11.42 -0.56
C VAL A 330 -10.65 -11.31 -2.08
N GLN A 331 -9.52 -11.45 -2.79
CA GLN A 331 -9.50 -11.36 -4.25
C GLN A 331 -10.30 -12.49 -4.91
N SER A 332 -10.23 -13.73 -4.41
CA SER A 332 -10.98 -14.84 -4.99
C SER A 332 -12.49 -14.61 -4.90
N VAL A 333 -12.98 -14.04 -3.80
CA VAL A 333 -14.40 -13.66 -3.66
C VAL A 333 -14.76 -12.54 -4.63
N PHE A 334 -13.92 -11.50 -4.77
CA PHE A 334 -14.18 -10.44 -5.74
C PHE A 334 -14.18 -10.94 -7.19
N ASP A 335 -13.29 -11.86 -7.53
CA ASP A 335 -13.22 -12.44 -8.88
C ASP A 335 -14.48 -13.27 -9.17
N GLN A 336 -14.95 -14.08 -8.20
CA GLN A 336 -16.18 -14.85 -8.36
C GLN A 336 -17.43 -13.94 -8.38
N ALA A 337 -17.49 -12.93 -7.51
CA ALA A 337 -18.59 -11.97 -7.47
C ALA A 337 -18.65 -11.16 -8.76
N HIS A 338 -17.49 -10.79 -9.32
CA HIS A 338 -17.40 -10.17 -10.64
C HIS A 338 -18.01 -11.07 -11.71
N GLU A 339 -17.61 -12.34 -11.78
CA GLU A 339 -18.10 -13.25 -12.81
C GLU A 339 -19.61 -13.48 -12.71
N ASN A 340 -20.10 -13.70 -11.50
CA ASN A 340 -21.52 -13.86 -11.21
C ASN A 340 -22.28 -12.58 -11.63
N MET A 341 -21.84 -11.39 -11.20
CA MET A 341 -22.52 -10.11 -11.49
C MET A 341 -22.47 -9.76 -12.99
N ARG A 342 -21.36 -10.09 -13.65
CA ARG A 342 -21.20 -9.93 -15.10
C ARG A 342 -22.25 -10.73 -15.85
N ARG A 343 -22.49 -11.98 -15.46
CA ARG A 343 -23.49 -12.86 -16.08
C ARG A 343 -24.92 -12.36 -15.82
N SER A 344 -25.22 -11.87 -14.62
CA SER A 344 -26.57 -11.48 -14.25
C SER A 344 -26.95 -10.06 -14.64
N GLU A 345 -26.03 -9.11 -14.56
CA GLU A 345 -26.32 -7.66 -14.73
C GLU A 345 -25.44 -6.94 -15.76
N GLY A 346 -24.50 -7.64 -16.40
CA GLY A 346 -23.64 -7.12 -17.46
C GLY A 346 -22.29 -6.53 -17.00
N GLU A 347 -21.38 -6.37 -17.96
CA GLU A 347 -19.98 -5.99 -17.74
C GLU A 347 -19.81 -4.66 -16.98
N ASN A 348 -20.57 -3.63 -17.37
CA ASN A 348 -20.40 -2.27 -16.83
C ASN A 348 -20.66 -2.20 -15.31
N LYS A 349 -21.61 -2.98 -14.81
CA LYS A 349 -21.93 -3.01 -13.37
C LYS A 349 -20.92 -3.83 -12.56
N ALA A 350 -20.36 -4.88 -13.18
CA ALA A 350 -19.38 -5.77 -12.58
C ALA A 350 -17.97 -5.16 -12.55
N LEU A 351 -17.63 -4.24 -13.46
CA LEU A 351 -16.26 -3.69 -13.63
C LEU A 351 -15.58 -3.25 -12.31
N LYS A 352 -16.33 -2.60 -11.40
CA LYS A 352 -15.79 -2.16 -10.11
C LYS A 352 -15.31 -3.32 -9.23
N LEU A 353 -15.95 -4.49 -9.30
CA LEU A 353 -15.54 -5.68 -8.55
C LEU A 353 -14.20 -6.23 -9.06
N LYS A 354 -13.93 -6.12 -10.37
CA LYS A 354 -12.63 -6.48 -10.98
C LYS A 354 -11.49 -5.65 -10.40
N GLU A 355 -11.73 -4.36 -10.18
CA GLU A 355 -10.76 -3.40 -9.69
C GLU A 355 -10.64 -3.35 -8.16
N ALA A 356 -11.67 -3.82 -7.46
CA ALA A 356 -11.76 -3.77 -6.02
C ALA A 356 -10.54 -4.45 -5.36
N SER A 357 -10.19 -3.91 -4.19
CA SER A 357 -9.16 -4.45 -3.31
C SER A 357 -9.70 -4.52 -1.90
N ALA A 358 -9.06 -5.29 -1.02
CA ALA A 358 -9.49 -5.42 0.38
C ALA A 358 -9.70 -4.07 1.10
N HIS A 359 -8.97 -3.01 0.73
CA HIS A 359 -9.16 -1.69 1.34
C HIS A 359 -10.51 -1.04 1.00
N TRP A 360 -11.13 -1.41 -0.13
CA TRP A 360 -12.45 -0.91 -0.51
C TRP A 360 -13.52 -1.36 0.47
N LEU A 361 -13.40 -2.56 1.07
CA LEU A 361 -14.38 -3.06 2.05
C LEU A 361 -14.43 -2.18 3.28
N ARG A 362 -13.26 -1.81 3.83
CA ARG A 362 -13.15 -0.88 4.95
C ARG A 362 -13.79 0.48 4.63
N HIS A 363 -13.52 1.04 3.46
CA HIS A 363 -14.12 2.31 3.04
C HIS A 363 -15.63 2.19 2.82
N THR A 364 -16.08 1.06 2.27
CA THR A 364 -17.49 0.76 2.04
C THR A 364 -18.25 0.72 3.36
N GLY A 365 -17.74 -0.03 4.35
CA GLY A 365 -18.35 -0.13 5.68
C GLY A 365 -18.44 1.22 6.37
N ALA A 366 -17.31 1.93 6.50
CA ALA A 366 -17.28 3.23 7.17
C ALA A 366 -18.21 4.26 6.52
N SER A 367 -18.24 4.32 5.19
CA SER A 367 -19.10 5.26 4.48
C SER A 367 -20.58 4.91 4.62
N MET A 368 -20.94 3.63 4.64
CA MET A 368 -22.33 3.19 4.89
C MET A 368 -22.81 3.54 6.30
N GLU A 369 -21.96 3.43 7.32
CA GLU A 369 -22.33 3.84 8.69
C GLU A 369 -22.51 5.35 8.83
N ILE A 370 -21.69 6.14 8.12
CA ILE A 370 -21.91 7.60 8.04
C ILE A 370 -23.26 7.89 7.38
N GLU A 371 -23.61 7.19 6.31
CA GLU A 371 -24.91 7.33 5.62
C GLU A 371 -26.09 6.91 6.51
N ARG A 372 -25.87 5.98 7.44
CA ARG A 372 -26.84 5.55 8.47
C ARG A 372 -26.95 6.51 9.66
N GLY A 373 -26.10 7.54 9.72
CA GLY A 373 -26.15 8.57 10.76
C GLY A 373 -25.33 8.25 12.01
N ARG A 374 -24.44 7.27 11.97
CA ARG A 374 -23.54 6.99 13.10
C ARG A 374 -22.59 8.20 13.33
N PRO A 375 -22.32 8.60 14.58
CA PRO A 375 -21.46 9.74 14.86
C PRO A 375 -20.05 9.59 14.25
N LEU A 376 -19.55 10.67 13.62
CA LEU A 376 -18.26 10.66 12.93
C LEU A 376 -17.09 10.36 13.88
N LYS A 377 -17.19 10.79 15.14
CA LYS A 377 -16.19 10.54 16.18
C LYS A 377 -16.02 9.05 16.43
N ASP A 378 -17.11 8.33 16.68
CA ASP A 378 -17.12 6.90 16.96
C ASP A 378 -16.55 6.10 15.78
N ILE A 379 -16.97 6.44 14.56
CA ILE A 379 -16.42 5.84 13.33
C ILE A 379 -14.92 6.12 13.20
N SER A 380 -14.46 7.33 13.54
CA SER A 380 -13.05 7.69 13.52
C SER A 380 -12.22 6.87 14.51
N GLU A 381 -12.78 6.61 15.70
CA GLU A 381 -12.16 5.80 16.75
C GLU A 381 -12.05 4.33 16.33
N ASP A 382 -13.12 3.72 15.81
CA ASP A 382 -13.09 2.34 15.27
C ASP A 382 -12.10 2.17 14.12
N LEU A 383 -12.08 3.16 13.21
CA LEU A 383 -11.10 3.21 12.12
C LEU A 383 -9.66 3.36 12.66
N GLY A 384 -9.46 3.87 13.87
CA GLY A 384 -8.15 4.19 14.42
C GLY A 384 -7.43 5.24 13.58
N HIS A 385 -8.14 6.30 13.20
CA HIS A 385 -7.54 7.45 12.52
C HIS A 385 -6.87 8.38 13.54
N ALA A 386 -5.60 8.70 13.32
CA ALA A 386 -4.84 9.61 14.20
C ALA A 386 -5.30 11.08 14.07
N SER A 387 -6.07 11.41 13.03
CA SER A 387 -6.62 12.73 12.78
C SER A 387 -8.03 12.60 12.20
N MET A 388 -8.95 13.40 12.74
CA MET A 388 -10.32 13.49 12.23
C MET A 388 -10.39 13.92 10.77
N ALA A 389 -9.40 14.69 10.27
CA ALA A 389 -9.32 15.09 8.85
C ALA A 389 -9.28 13.87 7.90
N THR A 390 -8.79 12.72 8.37
CA THR A 390 -8.81 11.48 7.55
C THR A 390 -10.23 10.92 7.45
N THR A 391 -11.00 10.97 8.53
CA THR A 391 -12.40 10.53 8.57
C THR A 391 -13.31 11.51 7.83
N ASP A 392 -12.95 12.81 7.84
CA ASP A 392 -13.61 13.86 7.07
C ASP A 392 -13.61 13.58 5.56
N THR A 393 -12.53 12.99 5.01
CA THR A 393 -12.54 12.54 3.60
C THR A 393 -13.56 11.44 3.29
N VAL A 394 -14.03 10.69 4.30
CA VAL A 394 -15.11 9.70 4.17
C VAL A 394 -16.48 10.38 4.32
N TYR A 395 -16.58 11.40 5.17
CA TYR A 395 -17.79 12.19 5.37
C TYR A 395 -18.14 13.09 4.16
N VAL A 396 -17.14 13.80 3.61
CA VAL A 396 -17.26 14.63 2.39
C VAL A 396 -17.85 13.85 1.21
N GLN A 397 -17.75 12.52 1.20
CA GLN A 397 -18.34 11.64 0.19
C GLN A 397 -19.87 11.67 0.22
N SER A 398 -20.45 11.55 1.41
CA SER A 398 -21.89 11.59 1.62
C SER A 398 -22.44 12.96 1.23
N GLU A 399 -21.72 14.04 1.52
CA GLU A 399 -22.09 15.38 1.10
C GLU A 399 -21.97 15.59 -0.41
N ASN A 400 -20.93 15.06 -1.05
CA ASN A 400 -20.78 15.12 -2.52
C ASN A 400 -21.89 14.37 -3.24
N LYS A 401 -22.35 13.23 -2.70
CA LYS A 401 -23.51 12.52 -3.24
C LYS A 401 -24.79 13.36 -3.12
N LYS A 402 -25.06 13.93 -1.94
CA LYS A 402 -26.19 14.85 -1.73
C LYS A 402 -26.11 16.08 -2.65
N ARG A 403 -24.92 16.64 -2.85
CA ARG A 403 -24.65 17.76 -3.76
C ARG A 403 -24.88 17.39 -5.23
N ALA A 404 -24.49 16.19 -5.65
CA ALA A 404 -24.76 15.69 -7.00
C ALA A 404 -26.26 15.44 -7.20
N GLU A 405 -26.93 14.83 -6.22
CA GLU A 405 -28.38 14.56 -6.24
C GLU A 405 -29.21 15.85 -6.28
N SER A 406 -28.86 16.87 -5.49
CA SER A 406 -29.51 18.18 -5.56
C SER A 406 -29.25 18.86 -6.91
N GLY A 407 -28.08 18.64 -7.51
CA GLY A 407 -27.74 19.10 -8.86
C GLY A 407 -28.58 18.48 -9.98
N LYS A 408 -29.04 17.23 -9.85
CA LYS A 408 -29.83 16.53 -10.88
C LYS A 408 -31.14 17.23 -11.23
N ARG A 409 -31.69 18.01 -10.31
CA ARG A 409 -32.97 18.70 -10.46
C ARG A 409 -32.83 20.14 -10.99
N ARG A 410 -31.59 20.59 -11.27
CA ARG A 410 -31.37 21.90 -11.87
C ARG A 410 -31.93 21.88 -13.29
N LYS A 411 -32.89 22.75 -13.53
CA LYS A 411 -33.42 22.94 -14.87
C LYS A 411 -32.59 24.00 -15.62
N VAL A 412 -32.71 23.99 -16.94
CA VAL A 412 -31.96 24.87 -17.85
C VAL A 412 -32.79 26.13 -18.21
N ASP A 413 -34.10 26.07 -18.01
CA ASP A 413 -35.11 27.06 -18.41
C ASP A 413 -35.19 28.28 -17.48
#